data_AF-A0A843LE00-F1
#
_entry.id   AF-A0A843LE00-F1
#
_cell.length_a   1.000
_cell.length_b   1.000
_cell.length_c   1.000
_cell.angle_alpha   90.00
_cell.angle_beta   90.00
_cell.angle_gamma   90.00
#
_symmetry.space_group_name_H-M   'P 1'
#
loop_
_entity.id
_entity.type
_entity.pdbx_description
1 polymer ?
#
loop_
_entity_poly.entity_id
_entity_poly.type
_entity_poly.pdbx_seq_one_letter_code
_entity_poly.pdbx_strand_id
1 'polypeptide(L)' 'MSRVVRINEEALAVALQYGKNLSAGIMKMEEMIKKQEKAKRDYTAIEEMVRRTIREELEALSRY' A
#
# COMPACT_ATOMS: atom_id res chain seq x y z
N MET A 1 6.02 -21.87 -20.03
CA MET A 1 5.63 -21.16 -21.27
C MET A 1 6.32 -19.81 -21.29
N SER A 2 7.11 -19.51 -22.32
CA SER A 2 7.62 -18.16 -22.55
C SER A 2 6.63 -17.40 -23.43
N ARG A 3 6.34 -16.14 -23.07
CA ARG A 3 5.51 -15.23 -23.86
C ARG A 3 6.33 -13.97 -24.12
N VAL A 4 6.44 -13.56 -25.37
CA VAL A 4 7.15 -12.33 -25.74
C VAL A 4 6.22 -11.15 -25.49
N VAL A 5 6.64 -10.23 -24.62
CA VAL A 5 5.89 -9.02 -24.26
C VAL A 5 6.67 -7.83 -24.77
N ARG A 6 6.00 -6.96 -25.54
CA ARG A 6 6.57 -5.67 -25.95
C ARG A 6 6.37 -4.68 -24.82
N ILE A 7 7.47 -4.05 -24.40
CA ILE A 7 7.53 -3.14 -23.28
C ILE A 7 8.39 -1.95 -23.71
N ASN A 8 8.02 -0.75 -23.27
CA ASN A 8 8.83 0.45 -23.44
C ASN A 8 10.17 0.27 -22.70
N GLU A 9 11.28 0.65 -23.32
CA GLU A 9 12.62 0.51 -22.74
C GLU A 9 12.76 1.20 -21.39
N GLU A 10 12.12 2.35 -21.18
CA GLU A 10 12.11 3.06 -19.89
C GLU A 10 11.38 2.24 -18.81
N ALA A 11 10.24 1.65 -19.16
CA ALA A 11 9.49 0.80 -18.24
C ALA A 11 10.29 -0.47 -17.88
N LEU A 12 11.04 -1.03 -18.83
CA LEU A 12 11.95 -2.15 -18.57
C LEU A 12 13.09 -1.72 -17.64
N ALA A 13 13.69 -0.55 -17.88
CA ALA A 13 14.75 -0.01 -17.04
C ALA A 13 14.27 0.19 -15.59
N VAL A 14 13.07 0.74 -15.41
CA VAL A 14 12.43 0.86 -14.10
C VAL A 14 12.21 -0.53 -13.49
N ALA A 15 11.64 -1.49 -14.22
CA ALA A 15 11.46 -2.87 -13.71
C ALA A 15 12.76 -3.52 -13.23
N LEU A 16 13.86 -3.32 -13.95
CA LEU A 16 15.16 -3.89 -13.62
C LEU A 16 15.80 -3.26 -12.37
N GLN A 17 15.41 -2.06 -11.97
CA GLN A 17 15.85 -1.49 -10.68
C GLN A 17 15.31 -2.28 -9.49
N TYR A 18 14.17 -2.95 -9.65
CA TYR A 18 13.50 -3.70 -8.58
C TYR A 18 13.83 -5.20 -8.60
N GLY A 19 14.44 -5.73 -9.67
CA GLY A 19 14.78 -7.15 -9.75
C GLY A 19 15.70 -7.53 -10.91
N LYS A 20 16.28 -8.73 -10.83
CA LYS A 20 17.26 -9.25 -11.83
C LYS A 20 16.68 -9.46 -13.24
N ASN A 21 15.36 -9.49 -13.37
CA ASN A 21 14.64 -9.62 -14.63
C ASN A 21 13.26 -8.98 -14.51
N LEU A 22 12.57 -8.80 -15.64
CA LEU A 22 11.27 -8.14 -15.71
C LEU A 22 10.25 -8.77 -14.74
N SER A 23 10.15 -10.09 -14.70
CA SER A 23 9.20 -10.79 -13.82
C SER A 23 9.48 -10.53 -12.34
N ALA A 24 10.74 -10.62 -11.92
CA ALA A 24 11.15 -10.36 -10.54
C ALA A 24 10.92 -8.88 -10.15
N GLY A 25 11.21 -7.95 -11.07
CA GLY A 25 10.94 -6.53 -10.89
C GLY A 25 9.46 -6.25 -10.66
N ILE A 26 8.60 -6.74 -11.56
CA ILE A 26 7.14 -6.57 -11.47
C ILE A 26 6.58 -7.19 -10.18
N MET A 27 7.02 -8.40 -9.81
CA MET A 27 6.55 -9.03 -8.57
C MET A 27 6.94 -8.23 -7.32
N LYS A 28 8.16 -7.67 -7.28
CA LYS A 28 8.59 -6.86 -6.14
C LYS A 28 7.85 -5.52 -6.07
N MET A 29 7.57 -4.90 -7.22
CA MET A 29 6.74 -3.70 -7.28
C MET A 29 5.33 -3.97 -6.73
N GLU A 30 4.69 -5.06 -7.15
CA GLU A 30 3.37 -5.47 -6.67
C GLU A 30 3.37 -5.70 -5.14
N GLU A 31 4.43 -6.33 -4.61
CA GLU A 31 4.59 -6.54 -3.16
C GLU A 31 4.68 -5.20 -2.41
N MET A 32 5.44 -4.24 -2.93
CA MET A 32 5.59 -2.91 -2.33
C MET A 32 4.28 -2.12 -2.35
N ILE A 33 3.52 -2.19 -3.45
CA ILE A 33 2.20 -1.56 -3.57
C ILE A 33 1.24 -2.15 -2.52
N LYS A 34 1.17 -3.49 -2.43
CA LYS A 34 0.33 -4.16 -1.42
C LYS A 34 0.71 -3.81 0.01
N LYS A 35 2.01 -3.71 0.29
CA LYS A 35 2.51 -3.26 1.61
C LYS A 35 2.07 -1.84 1.93
N GLN A 36 2.12 -0.92 0.96
CA GLN A 36 1.63 0.44 1.16
C GLN A 36 0.11 0.52 1.30
N GLU A 37 -0.64 -0.23 0.51
CA GLU A 37 -2.11 -0.27 0.64
C GLU A 37 -2.53 -0.80 2.01
N LYS A 38 -1.86 -1.85 2.49
CA LYS A 38 -2.07 -2.36 3.84
C LYS A 38 -1.75 -1.29 4.89
N ALA A 39 -0.59 -0.65 4.80
CA ALA A 39 -0.21 0.41 5.72
C ALA A 39 -1.22 1.58 5.71
N LYS A 40 -1.70 2.01 4.54
CA LYS A 40 -2.73 3.05 4.42
C LYS A 40 -4.03 2.64 5.12
N ARG A 41 -4.48 1.40 4.94
CA ARG A 41 -5.67 0.86 5.64
C ARG A 41 -5.47 0.87 7.15
N ASP A 42 -4.29 0.49 7.62
CA ASP A 42 -3.95 0.48 9.05
C ASP A 42 -4.01 1.92 9.63
N TYR A 43 -3.49 2.93 8.91
CA TYR A 43 -3.59 4.33 9.34
C TYR A 43 -5.04 4.83 9.41
N THR A 44 -5.87 4.54 8.40
CA THR A 44 -7.29 4.94 8.42
C THR A 44 -8.05 4.29 9.59
N ALA A 45 -7.79 3.01 9.87
CA ALA A 45 -8.42 2.30 10.98
C ALA A 45 -8.01 2.86 12.35
N ILE A 46 -6.74 3.23 12.52
CA ILE A 46 -6.25 3.88 13.74
C ILE A 46 -6.90 5.25 13.91
N GLU A 47 -6.99 6.06 12.86
CA GLU A 47 -7.62 7.38 12.92
C GLU A 47 -9.11 7.29 13.31
N GLU A 48 -9.84 6.33 12.75
CA GLU A 48 -11.25 6.11 13.08
C GLU A 48 -11.42 5.65 14.53
N MET A 49 -10.56 4.74 15.00
CA MET A 49 -10.54 4.31 16.40
C MET A 49 -10.31 5.50 17.35
N VAL A 50 -9.29 6.33 17.06
CA VAL A 50 -8.98 7.51 17.88
C VAL A 50 -10.13 8.51 17.88
N ARG A 51 -10.73 8.82 16.72
CA ARG A 51 -11.89 9.72 16.63
C ARG A 51 -13.09 9.19 17.41
N ARG A 52 -13.32 7.87 17.36
CA ARG A 52 -14.41 7.23 18.09
C ARG A 52 -14.20 7.32 19.60
N THR A 53 -13.01 6.96 20.10
CA THR A 53 -12.68 7.06 21.53
C THR A 53 -12.84 8.50 22.03
N ILE A 54 -12.30 9.49 21.32
CA ILE A 54 -12.46 10.90 21.71
C ILE A 54 -13.94 11.31 21.77
N ARG A 55 -14.77 10.83 20.82
CA ARG A 55 -16.21 11.11 20.84
C ARG A 55 -16.91 10.48 22.05
N GLU A 56 -16.61 9.22 22.35
CA GLU A 56 -17.17 8.50 23.50
C GLU A 56 -16.81 9.21 24.82
N GLU A 57 -15.57 9.66 24.98
CA GLU A 57 -15.11 10.41 26.16
C GLU A 57 -15.78 11.80 26.28
N LEU A 58 -15.94 12.52 25.16
CA LEU A 58 -16.65 13.81 25.15
C LEU A 58 -18.14 13.67 25.47
N GLU A 59 -18.80 12.61 24.95
CA GLU A 59 -20.19 12.32 25.28
C GLU A 59 -20.36 11.98 26.77
N ALA A 60 -19.43 11.21 27.35
CA ALA A 60 -19.42 10.90 28.77
C ALA A 60 -19.27 12.16 29.64
N LEU A 61 -18.39 13.09 29.24
CA LEU A 61 -18.20 14.37 29.93
C LEU A 61 -19.40 15.30 29.79
N SER A 62 -20.13 15.26 28.67
CA SER A 62 -21.33 16.09 28.45
C SER A 62 -22.57 15.63 29.22
N ARG A 63 -22.55 14.41 29.78
CA ARG A 63 -23.65 13.82 30.55
C ARG A 63 -23.61 14.13 32.05
N TYR A 64 -22.58 14.85 32.51
CA TYR A 64 -22.50 15.43 33.87
C TYR A 64 -22.92 16.90 33.85
#